data_AF-A0A5S9F4T3-F1
#
_entry.id   AF-A0A5S9F4T3-F1
#
_cell.length_a   1.000
_cell.length_b   1.000
_cell.length_c   1.000
_cell.angle_alpha   90.00
_cell.angle_beta   90.00
_cell.angle_gamma   90.00
#
_symmetry.space_group_name_H-M   'P 1'
#
loop_
_entity.id
_entity.type
_entity.pdbx_description
1 polymer ?
#
loop_
_entity_poly.entity_id
_entity_poly.type
_entity_poly.pdbx_seq_one_letter_code
_entity_poly.pdbx_strand_id
1 'polypeptide(L)'
;MKISCLFMLLLLPLCAQNLKVKVDPRVELCSIVCHLADYPEYNRVFHKTYAAKVNDYFKNFRNHSAIQLARQLRQNFGISYNAPMDIAAHMNMDFTVSNTTLPNAQMDKRWNSKIIHTFTKALQEFAQHTNFTKFFQKNQGLYSKVCARLQQTLDTYCKHNWVTEFFATKATPFHVVVNIIGGPMNYATRYKDKTTLHVYSIMGVWNIDKNGDAIFPATVVPFIIHEFCHTYVNPLVDEHQKQLQKPAQKLFSYTAQAMRRQAYSEWQYMIYESIVRACVIRYVHDNSGNAQLLIHQERNRGFLWIEDLVTLLHKYDRKQYQNFAQFFPQIVAFFHKWSLKIDELQQKTPKIIRTSPVNGSKDVSATLDKIVIVFDRPMRNFSWSVMKTTLPFPPLTGNVYYNENHTIFTMPVQLQSGQKYGFALNSQGQRGFISKEGVPLAPIFFTFSTK
;
A
#
# COMPACT_ATOMS: atom_id res chain seq x y z
N MET A 1 -2.27 -58.61 24.60
CA MET A 1 -1.33 -57.50 24.85
C MET A 1 -1.21 -56.64 23.59
N LYS A 2 -1.86 -55.48 23.54
CA LYS A 2 -1.66 -54.47 22.48
C LYS A 2 -0.97 -53.28 23.10
N ILE A 3 0.30 -53.07 22.73
CA ILE A 3 1.10 -51.91 23.12
C ILE A 3 0.57 -50.72 22.33
N SER A 4 -0.12 -49.79 22.99
CA SER A 4 -0.45 -48.50 22.40
C SER A 4 0.75 -47.58 22.55
N CYS A 5 1.46 -47.32 21.44
CA CYS A 5 2.47 -46.27 21.35
C CYS A 5 1.77 -44.91 21.43
N LEU A 6 1.85 -44.27 22.59
CA LEU A 6 1.46 -42.88 22.79
C LEU A 6 2.53 -41.99 22.12
N PHE A 7 2.26 -41.50 20.90
CA PHE A 7 3.05 -40.44 20.28
C PHE A 7 2.82 -39.14 21.07
N MET A 8 3.67 -38.87 22.06
CA MET A 8 3.72 -37.59 22.73
C MET A 8 4.31 -36.57 21.74
N LEU A 9 3.45 -35.77 21.12
CA LEU A 9 3.86 -34.59 20.35
C LEU A 9 4.59 -33.64 21.32
N LEU A 10 5.92 -33.62 21.25
CA LEU A 10 6.75 -32.60 21.88
C LEU A 10 6.41 -31.25 21.25
N LEU A 11 5.49 -30.51 21.87
CA LEU A 11 5.30 -29.09 21.63
C LEU A 11 6.57 -28.39 22.14
N LEU A 12 7.56 -28.23 21.27
CA LEU A 12 8.67 -27.33 21.54
C LEU A 12 8.07 -25.93 21.80
N PRO A 13 8.39 -25.28 22.94
CA PRO A 13 7.91 -23.93 23.19
C PRO A 13 8.43 -23.03 22.07
N LEU A 14 7.53 -22.32 21.39
CA LEU A 14 7.94 -21.21 20.53
C LEU A 14 8.63 -20.19 21.43
N CYS A 15 9.96 -20.14 21.41
CA CYS A 15 10.69 -19.07 22.08
C CYS A 15 10.22 -17.73 21.51
N ALA A 16 9.70 -16.86 22.38
CA ALA A 16 9.30 -15.51 22.04
C ALA A 16 10.50 -14.78 21.41
N GLN A 17 10.32 -14.29 20.18
CA GLN A 17 11.37 -13.53 19.51
C GLN A 17 11.22 -12.06 19.86
N ASN A 18 12.06 -11.54 20.75
CA ASN A 18 12.10 -10.10 21.01
C ASN A 18 12.46 -9.35 19.72
N LEU A 19 11.51 -8.55 19.20
CA LEU A 19 11.76 -7.64 18.10
C LEU A 19 12.82 -6.63 18.54
N LYS A 20 13.88 -6.49 17.74
CA LYS A 20 14.92 -5.48 17.97
C LYS A 20 14.79 -4.37 16.94
N VAL A 21 14.51 -3.16 17.43
CA VAL A 21 14.52 -1.95 16.60
C VAL A 21 15.95 -1.46 16.39
N LYS A 22 16.30 -1.11 15.15
CA LYS A 22 17.61 -0.54 14.80
C LYS A 22 17.50 0.54 13.72
N VAL A 23 18.54 1.34 13.55
CA VAL A 23 18.83 2.00 12.27
C VAL A 23 19.89 1.16 11.57
N ASP A 24 19.63 0.75 10.34
CA ASP A 24 20.53 -0.11 9.57
C ASP A 24 21.36 0.76 8.62
N PRO A 25 22.71 0.71 8.66
CA PRO A 25 23.55 1.58 7.84
C PRO A 25 23.34 1.38 6.33
N ARG A 26 22.92 0.18 5.90
CA ARG A 26 22.61 -0.12 4.50
C ARG A 26 21.35 0.63 4.05
N VAL A 27 20.32 0.62 4.91
CA VAL A 27 19.06 1.34 4.69
C VAL A 27 19.28 2.85 4.73
N GLU A 28 20.07 3.33 5.69
CA GLU A 28 20.38 4.75 5.86
C GLU A 28 21.14 5.30 4.63
N LEU A 29 22.16 4.58 4.16
CA LEU A 29 22.93 4.97 2.98
C LEU A 29 22.04 5.06 1.73
N CYS A 30 21.25 4.02 1.45
CA CYS A 30 20.31 4.03 0.33
C CYS A 30 19.31 5.19 0.44
N SER A 31 18.78 5.44 1.63
CA SER A 31 17.79 6.49 1.87
C SER A 31 18.37 7.89 1.69
N ILE A 32 19.61 8.12 2.15
CA ILE A 32 20.34 9.37 1.89
C ILE A 32 20.56 9.56 0.39
N VAL A 33 21.04 8.55 -0.32
CA VAL A 33 21.25 8.67 -1.78
C VAL A 33 19.94 8.98 -2.51
N CYS A 34 18.83 8.33 -2.14
CA CYS A 34 17.51 8.61 -2.71
C CYS A 34 16.99 10.01 -2.35
N HIS A 35 17.22 10.46 -1.10
CA HIS A 35 16.89 11.81 -0.64
C HIS A 35 17.64 12.86 -1.47
N LEU A 36 18.95 12.71 -1.62
CA LEU A 36 19.81 13.61 -2.39
C LEU A 36 19.58 13.55 -3.90
N ALA A 37 18.99 12.45 -4.40
CA ALA A 37 18.54 12.28 -5.78
C ALA A 37 17.12 12.80 -6.03
N ASP A 38 16.53 13.49 -5.04
CA ASP A 38 15.23 14.16 -5.13
C ASP A 38 14.05 13.20 -5.37
N TYR A 39 14.15 11.96 -4.87
CA TYR A 39 13.03 11.02 -4.94
C TYR A 39 11.85 11.57 -4.10
N PRO A 40 10.65 11.81 -4.68
CA PRO A 40 9.54 12.41 -3.97
C PRO A 40 9.15 11.68 -2.68
N GLU A 41 9.16 10.35 -2.71
CA GLU A 41 8.80 9.53 -1.56
C GLU A 41 9.85 9.56 -0.42
N TYR A 42 11.11 9.89 -0.72
CA TYR A 42 12.21 10.08 0.25
C TYR A 42 12.43 11.56 0.63
N ASN A 43 11.62 12.48 0.10
CA ASN A 43 11.74 13.93 0.35
C ASN A 43 10.58 14.52 1.17
N ARG A 44 9.64 13.68 1.63
CA ARG A 44 8.58 14.09 2.58
C ARG A 44 9.07 13.97 4.03
N VAL A 45 10.16 14.66 4.37
CA VAL A 45 10.85 14.46 5.65
C VAL A 45 10.19 15.24 6.79
N PHE A 46 9.87 14.53 7.88
CA PHE A 46 9.29 15.14 9.08
C PHE A 46 10.38 15.55 10.09
N HIS A 47 11.46 14.79 10.22
CA HIS A 47 12.58 15.13 11.11
C HIS A 47 13.49 16.20 10.50
N LYS A 48 13.00 17.44 10.41
CA LYS A 48 13.66 18.57 9.71
C LYS A 48 15.11 18.82 10.15
N THR A 49 15.39 18.74 11.45
CA THR A 49 16.77 18.94 11.98
C THR A 49 17.74 17.86 11.49
N TYR A 50 17.28 16.62 11.35
CA TYR A 50 18.12 15.55 10.81
C TYR A 50 18.30 15.70 9.30
N ALA A 51 17.24 16.08 8.58
CA ALA A 51 17.32 16.41 7.16
C ALA A 51 18.35 17.52 6.88
N ALA A 52 18.34 18.59 7.67
CA ALA A 52 19.34 19.65 7.59
C ALA A 52 20.77 19.14 7.82
N LYS A 53 20.98 18.26 8.82
CA LYS A 53 22.30 17.63 9.07
C LYS A 53 22.78 16.78 7.90
N VAL A 54 21.90 15.95 7.32
CA VAL A 54 22.19 15.18 6.10
C VAL A 54 22.54 16.15 4.97
N ASN A 55 21.71 17.15 4.74
CA ASN A 55 21.89 18.09 3.64
C ASN A 55 23.20 18.86 3.72
N ASP A 56 23.55 19.38 4.90
CA ASP A 56 24.80 20.09 5.13
C ASP A 56 26.03 19.17 4.99
N TYR A 57 25.98 17.96 5.57
CA TYR A 57 27.11 17.03 5.50
C TYR A 57 27.41 16.58 4.07
N PHE A 58 26.38 16.30 3.26
CA PHE A 58 26.53 15.80 1.90
C PHE A 58 26.41 16.89 0.81
N LYS A 59 26.44 18.19 1.16
CA LYS A 59 26.18 19.29 0.21
C LYS A 59 27.14 19.32 -0.97
N ASN A 60 28.42 19.03 -0.74
CA ASN A 60 29.46 19.03 -1.78
C ASN A 60 29.39 17.80 -2.71
N PHE A 61 28.53 16.83 -2.38
CA PHE A 61 28.42 15.57 -3.12
C PHE A 61 27.15 15.48 -3.97
N ARG A 62 26.36 16.56 -4.12
CA ARG A 62 25.09 16.55 -4.90
C ARG A 62 25.23 16.10 -6.36
N ASN A 63 26.42 16.26 -6.92
CA ASN A 63 26.76 15.84 -8.29
C ASN A 63 27.57 14.52 -8.33
N HIS A 64 27.69 13.80 -7.21
CA HIS A 64 28.40 12.53 -7.15
C HIS A 64 27.74 11.49 -8.07
N SER A 65 28.55 10.61 -8.67
CA SER A 65 28.14 9.57 -9.61
C SER A 65 26.98 8.71 -9.08
N ALA A 66 27.02 8.31 -7.82
CA ALA A 66 25.94 7.56 -7.16
C ALA A 66 24.57 8.25 -7.17
N ILE A 67 24.53 9.58 -7.02
CA ILE A 67 23.28 10.35 -7.01
C ILE A 67 22.75 10.49 -8.43
N GLN A 68 23.63 10.78 -9.38
CA GLN A 68 23.27 10.83 -10.81
C GLN A 68 22.74 9.46 -11.28
N LEU A 69 23.41 8.38 -10.88
CA LEU A 69 22.99 7.02 -11.17
C LEU A 69 21.61 6.73 -10.55
N ALA A 70 21.36 7.11 -9.29
CA ALA A 70 20.05 6.94 -8.68
C ALA A 70 18.96 7.63 -9.52
N ARG A 71 19.15 8.91 -9.92
CA ARG A 71 18.21 9.62 -10.80
C ARG A 71 17.94 8.86 -12.11
N GLN A 72 18.99 8.35 -12.76
CA GLN A 72 18.87 7.55 -13.98
C GLN A 72 18.13 6.23 -13.74
N LEU A 73 18.43 5.52 -12.66
CA LEU A 73 17.79 4.26 -12.31
C LEU A 73 16.30 4.44 -12.01
N ARG A 74 15.92 5.54 -11.36
CA ARG A 74 14.51 5.90 -11.21
C ARG A 74 13.83 6.08 -12.57
N GLN A 75 14.41 6.91 -13.43
CA GLN A 75 13.80 7.30 -14.70
C GLN A 75 13.67 6.12 -15.66
N ASN A 76 14.72 5.30 -15.77
CA ASN A 76 14.84 4.28 -16.81
C ASN A 76 14.35 2.91 -16.36
N PHE A 77 14.38 2.61 -15.06
CA PHE A 77 14.06 1.29 -14.52
C PHE A 77 13.01 1.32 -13.40
N GLY A 78 12.49 2.49 -13.04
CA GLY A 78 11.47 2.63 -12.00
C GLY A 78 11.98 2.27 -10.61
N ILE A 79 13.29 2.35 -10.35
CA ILE A 79 13.87 2.15 -9.01
C ILE A 79 13.39 3.28 -8.10
N SER A 80 12.34 2.99 -7.33
CA SER A 80 11.59 3.93 -6.49
C SER A 80 10.88 3.16 -5.37
N TYR A 81 10.28 3.87 -4.41
CA TYR A 81 9.53 3.28 -3.30
C TYR A 81 10.36 2.21 -2.55
N ASN A 82 9.91 0.96 -2.52
CA ASN A 82 10.56 -0.15 -1.81
C ASN A 82 11.86 -0.64 -2.47
N ALA A 83 12.09 -0.40 -3.77
CA ALA A 83 13.25 -1.00 -4.47
C ALA A 83 14.61 -0.65 -3.84
N PRO A 84 14.92 0.62 -3.48
CA PRO A 84 16.16 0.96 -2.77
C PRO A 84 16.32 0.26 -1.41
N MET A 85 15.21 -0.03 -0.74
CA MET A 85 15.21 -0.74 0.55
C MET A 85 15.41 -2.24 0.35
N ASP A 86 14.86 -2.80 -0.74
CA ASP A 86 15.04 -4.18 -1.13
C ASP A 86 16.53 -4.52 -1.34
N ILE A 87 17.23 -3.71 -2.13
CA ILE A 87 18.69 -3.90 -2.31
C ILE A 87 19.46 -3.70 -1.00
N ALA A 88 19.03 -2.78 -0.13
CA ALA A 88 19.67 -2.54 1.16
C ALA A 88 19.64 -3.78 2.07
N ALA A 89 18.55 -4.53 2.08
CA ALA A 89 18.44 -5.76 2.86
C ALA A 89 19.37 -6.88 2.34
N HIS A 90 19.65 -6.88 1.03
CA HIS A 90 20.51 -7.87 0.35
C HIS A 90 22.01 -7.52 0.39
N MET A 91 22.38 -6.31 0.83
CA MET A 91 23.79 -5.90 0.96
C MET A 91 24.44 -6.47 2.21
N ASN A 92 25.75 -6.74 2.15
CA ASN A 92 26.60 -6.91 3.31
C ASN A 92 26.85 -5.56 4.00
N MET A 93 27.44 -5.57 5.21
CA MET A 93 27.70 -4.33 5.98
C MET A 93 28.77 -3.43 5.34
N ASP A 94 29.54 -3.95 4.39
CA ASP A 94 30.48 -3.21 3.55
C ASP A 94 29.83 -2.70 2.24
N PHE A 95 28.51 -2.83 2.12
CA PHE A 95 27.70 -2.46 0.95
C PHE A 95 27.96 -3.28 -0.32
N THR A 96 28.68 -4.42 -0.23
CA THR A 96 28.74 -5.41 -1.31
C THR A 96 27.45 -6.24 -1.39
N VAL A 97 27.25 -6.93 -2.52
CA VAL A 97 26.25 -8.01 -2.62
C VAL A 97 26.95 -9.26 -3.11
N SER A 98 26.67 -10.40 -2.46
CA SER A 98 27.26 -11.69 -2.84
C SER A 98 26.68 -12.18 -4.18
N ASN A 99 27.51 -12.81 -5.03
CA ASN A 99 27.08 -13.31 -6.34
C ASN A 99 25.96 -14.37 -6.27
N THR A 100 25.87 -15.11 -5.16
CA THR A 100 24.78 -16.06 -4.87
C THR A 100 23.42 -15.39 -4.60
N THR A 101 23.41 -14.06 -4.50
CA THR A 101 22.29 -13.24 -4.05
C THR A 101 21.65 -12.46 -5.22
N LEU A 102 22.10 -12.66 -6.47
CA LEU A 102 21.83 -11.76 -7.59
C LEU A 102 21.10 -12.38 -8.79
N PRO A 103 20.10 -11.65 -9.30
CA PRO A 103 18.79 -11.60 -8.68
C PRO A 103 18.20 -13.02 -8.67
N ASN A 104 17.90 -13.53 -7.50
CA ASN A 104 17.05 -14.71 -7.38
C ASN A 104 15.57 -14.26 -7.33
N ALA A 105 14.63 -15.22 -7.35
CA ALA A 105 13.19 -14.94 -7.33
C ALA A 105 12.68 -14.16 -6.08
N GLN A 106 13.56 -13.77 -5.14
CA GLN A 106 13.20 -13.05 -3.92
C GLN A 106 13.41 -11.53 -4.03
N MET A 107 14.23 -11.06 -4.96
CA MET A 107 14.45 -9.62 -5.18
C MET A 107 13.33 -8.98 -6.02
N ASP A 108 13.15 -7.68 -5.85
CA ASP A 108 12.22 -6.90 -6.66
C ASP A 108 12.56 -7.00 -8.16
N LYS A 109 11.56 -7.26 -9.00
CA LYS A 109 11.70 -7.47 -10.45
C LYS A 109 12.36 -6.31 -11.21
N ARG A 110 12.43 -5.12 -10.61
CA ARG A 110 13.11 -3.96 -11.19
C ARG A 110 14.64 -4.08 -11.13
N TRP A 111 15.16 -4.95 -10.27
CA TRP A 111 16.58 -5.22 -10.17
C TRP A 111 17.03 -6.32 -11.15
N ASN A 112 18.12 -6.07 -11.87
CA ASN A 112 18.85 -7.08 -12.62
C ASN A 112 20.34 -7.06 -12.22
N SER A 113 21.08 -8.13 -12.50
CA SER A 113 22.47 -8.29 -12.04
C SER A 113 23.37 -7.10 -12.39
N LYS A 114 23.23 -6.56 -13.61
CA LYS A 114 24.03 -5.41 -14.07
C LYS A 114 23.71 -4.15 -13.27
N ILE A 115 22.42 -3.85 -13.08
CA ILE A 115 21.99 -2.69 -12.30
C ILE A 115 22.45 -2.84 -10.85
N ILE A 116 22.28 -4.02 -10.26
CA ILE A 116 22.66 -4.26 -8.87
C ILE A 116 24.15 -3.99 -8.68
N HIS A 117 25.02 -4.62 -9.48
CA HIS A 117 26.46 -4.41 -9.39
C HIS A 117 26.88 -2.96 -9.61
N THR A 118 26.26 -2.28 -10.58
CA THR A 118 26.57 -0.87 -10.88
C THR A 118 26.16 0.03 -9.70
N PHE A 119 24.97 -0.21 -9.14
CA PHE A 119 24.45 0.60 -8.05
C PHE A 119 25.21 0.38 -6.75
N THR A 120 25.48 -0.87 -6.36
CA THR A 120 26.18 -1.18 -5.11
C THR A 120 27.62 -0.70 -5.13
N LYS A 121 28.31 -0.80 -6.28
CA LYS A 121 29.63 -0.20 -6.47
C LYS A 121 29.59 1.32 -6.29
N ALA A 122 28.61 2.00 -6.91
CA ALA A 122 28.46 3.45 -6.75
C ALA A 122 28.14 3.85 -5.29
N LEU A 123 27.34 3.04 -4.57
CA LEU A 123 27.06 3.25 -3.15
C LEU A 123 28.33 3.10 -2.30
N GLN A 124 29.20 2.12 -2.59
CA GLN A 124 30.48 1.95 -1.90
C GLN A 124 31.40 3.15 -2.12
N GLU A 125 31.57 3.59 -3.36
CA GLU A 125 32.37 4.77 -3.70
C GLU A 125 31.82 6.01 -2.99
N PHE A 126 30.50 6.21 -3.00
CA PHE A 126 29.87 7.30 -2.27
C PHE A 126 30.13 7.20 -0.76
N ALA A 127 29.97 6.03 -0.15
CA ALA A 127 30.22 5.82 1.26
C ALA A 127 31.68 6.13 1.64
N GLN A 128 32.63 5.75 0.79
CA GLN A 128 34.06 6.05 0.97
C GLN A 128 34.36 7.54 0.83
N HIS A 129 33.98 8.16 -0.30
CA HIS A 129 34.27 9.58 -0.59
C HIS A 129 33.63 10.55 0.41
N THR A 130 32.47 10.17 0.96
CA THR A 130 31.76 10.99 1.94
C THR A 130 32.14 10.69 3.39
N ASN A 131 32.94 9.65 3.64
CA ASN A 131 33.20 9.13 4.97
C ASN A 131 31.89 8.81 5.73
N PHE A 132 30.98 8.09 5.06
CA PHE A 132 29.65 7.76 5.58
C PHE A 132 29.70 7.06 6.93
N THR A 133 30.68 6.18 7.17
CA THR A 133 30.85 5.51 8.48
C THR A 133 31.02 6.53 9.62
N LYS A 134 31.81 7.58 9.43
CA LYS A 134 31.98 8.65 10.41
C LYS A 134 30.69 9.45 10.60
N PHE A 135 29.96 9.74 9.52
CA PHE A 135 28.64 10.36 9.61
C PHE A 135 27.67 9.51 10.43
N PHE A 136 27.60 8.21 10.15
CA PHE A 136 26.71 7.27 10.83
C PHE A 136 27.06 7.15 12.31
N GLN A 137 28.35 7.04 12.65
CA GLN A 137 28.83 7.02 14.04
C GLN A 137 28.49 8.31 14.79
N LYS A 138 28.69 9.48 14.17
CA LYS A 138 28.39 10.79 14.77
C LYS A 138 26.90 10.96 15.12
N ASN A 139 26.00 10.25 14.44
CA ASN A 139 24.57 10.32 14.66
C ASN A 139 24.01 9.18 15.54
N GLN A 140 24.85 8.32 16.12
CA GLN A 140 24.40 7.20 16.96
C GLN A 140 23.48 7.62 18.11
N GLY A 141 23.76 8.74 18.78
CA GLY A 141 22.90 9.24 19.85
C GLY A 141 21.45 9.51 19.38
N LEU A 142 21.27 10.06 18.18
CA LEU A 142 19.94 10.24 17.58
C LEU A 142 19.31 8.89 17.23
N TYR A 143 20.07 8.00 16.59
CA TYR A 143 19.58 6.68 16.19
C TYR A 143 19.12 5.86 17.40
N SER A 144 19.92 5.77 18.45
CA SER A 144 19.56 5.09 19.70
C SER A 144 18.29 5.68 20.32
N LYS A 145 18.15 7.01 20.34
CA LYS A 145 16.96 7.68 20.88
C LYS A 145 15.70 7.32 20.09
N VAL A 146 15.76 7.39 18.76
CA VAL A 146 14.62 7.06 17.89
C VAL A 146 14.27 5.57 18.00
N CYS A 147 15.26 4.68 17.99
CA CYS A 147 15.04 3.25 18.16
C CYS A 147 14.42 2.92 19.52
N ALA A 148 14.90 3.53 20.61
CA ALA A 148 14.37 3.30 21.94
C ALA A 148 12.89 3.70 22.04
N ARG A 149 12.49 4.81 21.41
CA ARG A 149 11.08 5.25 21.39
C ARG A 149 10.18 4.27 20.63
N LEU A 150 10.60 3.79 19.47
CA LEU A 150 9.81 2.78 18.74
C LEU A 150 9.81 1.44 19.48
N GLN A 151 10.94 1.03 20.07
CA GLN A 151 11.04 -0.18 20.87
C GLN A 151 10.06 -0.14 22.04
N GLN A 152 10.00 0.98 22.77
CA GLN A 152 9.03 1.18 23.86
C GLN A 152 7.58 0.99 23.38
N THR A 153 7.22 1.55 22.21
CA THR A 153 5.89 1.35 21.62
C THR A 153 5.63 -0.11 21.29
N LEU A 154 6.61 -0.82 20.73
CA LEU A 154 6.49 -2.25 20.42
C LEU A 154 6.36 -3.09 21.69
N ASP A 155 7.19 -2.84 22.71
CA ASP A 155 7.15 -3.58 23.97
C ASP A 155 5.80 -3.37 24.69
N THR A 156 5.24 -2.17 24.58
CA THR A 156 3.96 -1.81 25.23
C THR A 156 2.75 -2.36 24.47
N TYR A 157 2.72 -2.20 23.14
CA TYR A 157 1.50 -2.39 22.35
C TYR A 157 1.55 -3.55 21.36
N CYS A 158 2.75 -4.04 20.98
CA CYS A 158 2.90 -5.05 19.92
C CYS A 158 2.95 -6.47 20.48
N LYS A 159 1.86 -7.23 20.28
CA LYS A 159 1.85 -8.69 20.46
C LYS A 159 2.48 -9.41 19.26
N HIS A 160 3.79 -9.27 19.08
CA HIS A 160 4.51 -9.80 17.92
C HIS A 160 4.43 -11.34 17.78
N ASN A 161 4.35 -12.08 18.89
CA ASN A 161 4.13 -13.54 18.88
C ASN A 161 2.80 -13.93 18.24
N TRP A 162 1.81 -13.03 18.17
CA TRP A 162 0.56 -13.30 17.46
C TRP A 162 0.82 -13.73 16.02
N VAL A 163 1.81 -13.15 15.32
CA VAL A 163 2.09 -13.51 13.93
C VAL A 163 2.61 -14.95 13.83
N THR A 164 3.59 -15.32 14.65
CA THR A 164 4.16 -16.68 14.61
C THR A 164 3.14 -17.73 15.07
N GLU A 165 2.32 -17.41 16.06
CA GLU A 165 1.22 -18.24 16.54
C GLU A 165 0.09 -18.36 15.50
N PHE A 166 -0.28 -17.27 14.85
CA PHE A 166 -1.33 -17.28 13.82
C PHE A 166 -0.91 -18.08 12.60
N PHE A 167 0.31 -17.90 12.09
CA PHE A 167 0.76 -18.60 10.89
C PHE A 167 1.34 -20.00 11.16
N ALA A 168 1.69 -20.32 12.41
CA ALA A 168 2.21 -21.63 12.84
C ALA A 168 3.51 -22.08 12.16
N THR A 169 4.37 -21.13 11.82
CA THR A 169 5.61 -21.38 11.08
C THR A 169 6.84 -21.28 11.99
N LYS A 170 7.97 -21.82 11.54
CA LYS A 170 9.26 -21.61 12.21
C LYS A 170 9.56 -20.12 12.39
N ALA A 171 10.14 -19.76 13.53
CA ALA A 171 10.56 -18.40 13.83
C ALA A 171 11.50 -17.89 12.72
N THR A 172 11.17 -16.72 12.19
CA THR A 172 11.88 -16.08 11.08
C THR A 172 12.44 -14.76 11.61
N PRO A 173 13.75 -14.48 11.52
CA PRO A 173 14.32 -13.20 11.95
C PRO A 173 13.58 -11.97 11.41
N PHE A 174 12.82 -11.31 12.30
CA PHE A 174 12.18 -10.03 12.04
C PHE A 174 13.10 -8.87 12.45
N HIS A 175 13.38 -7.98 11.49
CA HIS A 175 14.16 -6.77 11.67
C HIS A 175 13.23 -5.57 11.55
N VAL A 176 13.09 -4.80 12.63
CA VAL A 176 12.40 -3.52 12.58
C VAL A 176 13.46 -2.43 12.41
N VAL A 177 13.43 -1.74 11.28
CA VAL A 177 14.40 -0.70 10.94
C VAL A 177 13.71 0.65 10.87
N VAL A 178 14.27 1.65 11.54
CA VAL A 178 13.78 3.03 11.40
C VAL A 178 14.54 3.73 10.29
N ASN A 179 13.80 4.31 9.34
CA ASN A 179 14.31 5.12 8.24
C ASN A 179 13.93 6.59 8.46
N ILE A 180 14.84 7.35 9.08
CA ILE A 180 14.55 8.71 9.55
C ILE A 180 14.37 9.69 8.38
N ILE A 181 15.19 9.54 7.32
CA ILE A 181 15.15 10.42 6.14
C ILE A 181 14.15 9.93 5.07
N GLY A 182 13.70 8.67 5.12
CA GLY A 182 12.86 8.04 4.10
C GLY A 182 11.41 8.51 4.00
N GLY A 183 11.06 9.62 4.66
CA GLY A 183 9.70 10.17 4.68
C GLY A 183 8.72 9.32 5.48
N PRO A 184 7.39 9.44 5.25
CA PRO A 184 6.35 8.77 6.03
C PRO A 184 6.06 7.33 5.54
N MET A 185 6.91 6.78 4.68
CA MET A 185 6.64 5.52 4.00
C MET A 185 7.05 4.33 4.87
N ASN A 186 6.39 3.20 4.67
CA ASN A 186 6.75 1.92 5.26
C ASN A 186 7.00 0.92 4.13
N TYR A 187 8.05 0.12 4.29
CA TYR A 187 8.44 -0.85 3.27
C TYR A 187 8.72 -2.21 3.92
N ALA A 188 8.16 -3.27 3.34
CA ALA A 188 8.64 -4.64 3.54
C ALA A 188 9.71 -5.02 2.53
N THR A 189 10.69 -5.78 2.99
CA THR A 189 11.55 -6.61 2.14
C THR A 189 11.95 -7.88 2.89
N ARG A 190 12.40 -8.88 2.15
CA ARG A 190 12.88 -10.15 2.68
C ARG A 190 14.15 -10.55 1.97
N TYR A 191 15.04 -11.20 2.72
CA TYR A 191 16.30 -11.72 2.23
C TYR A 191 16.50 -13.11 2.81
N LYS A 192 16.65 -14.13 1.96
CA LYS A 192 17.03 -15.47 2.42
C LYS A 192 18.53 -15.67 2.23
N ASP A 193 19.24 -15.96 3.30
CA ASP A 193 20.60 -16.50 3.22
C ASP A 193 20.55 -18.01 2.85
N LYS A 194 21.63 -18.77 3.11
CA LYS A 194 21.68 -20.21 2.79
C LYS A 194 20.51 -21.00 3.37
N THR A 195 20.00 -20.65 4.54
CA THR A 195 18.97 -21.43 5.26
C THR A 195 17.87 -20.59 5.89
N THR A 196 18.15 -19.32 6.16
CA THR A 196 17.35 -18.46 7.03
C THR A 196 16.72 -17.34 6.22
N LEU A 197 15.41 -17.18 6.34
CA LEU A 197 14.70 -16.03 5.81
C LEU A 197 14.78 -14.88 6.82
N HIS A 198 15.20 -13.71 6.39
CA HIS A 198 15.20 -12.48 7.14
C HIS A 198 14.11 -11.57 6.60
N VAL A 199 13.29 -11.02 7.47
CA VAL A 199 12.19 -10.13 7.09
C VAL A 199 12.44 -8.77 7.69
N TYR A 200 12.31 -7.73 6.88
CA TYR A 200 12.52 -6.35 7.29
C TYR A 200 11.20 -5.59 7.20
N SER A 201 10.82 -4.93 8.30
CA SER A 201 9.87 -3.81 8.29
C SER A 201 10.68 -2.54 8.44
N ILE A 202 10.72 -1.74 7.37
CA ILE A 202 11.50 -0.50 7.30
C ILE A 202 10.53 0.66 7.39
N MET A 203 10.51 1.30 8.54
CA MET A 203 9.52 2.28 8.95
C MET A 203 10.05 3.70 8.88
N GLY A 204 9.38 4.53 8.09
CA GLY A 204 9.60 5.97 8.03
C GLY A 204 9.14 6.72 9.28
N VAL A 205 9.50 8.00 9.38
CA VAL A 205 9.08 8.89 10.47
C VAL A 205 8.09 9.93 9.94
N TRP A 206 6.89 9.97 10.52
CA TRP A 206 5.84 10.94 10.15
C TRP A 206 5.25 11.75 11.31
N ASN A 207 5.60 11.43 12.55
CA ASN A 207 5.17 12.18 13.73
C ASN A 207 6.39 12.65 14.50
N ILE A 208 6.39 13.93 14.88
CA ILE A 208 7.47 14.60 15.61
C ILE A 208 6.84 15.35 16.78
N ASP A 209 7.48 15.30 17.96
CA ASP A 209 7.06 16.08 19.12
C ASP A 209 7.49 17.54 19.03
N LYS A 210 7.03 18.36 19.97
CA LYS A 210 7.41 19.77 20.07
C LYS A 210 8.91 20.02 20.20
N ASN A 211 9.69 19.02 20.62
CA ASN A 211 11.14 19.10 20.77
C ASN A 211 11.88 18.66 19.49
N GLY A 212 11.16 18.25 18.44
CA GLY A 212 11.76 17.82 17.18
C GLY A 212 12.13 16.33 17.13
N ASP A 213 11.70 15.52 18.10
CA ASP A 213 12.01 14.10 18.15
C ASP A 213 10.87 13.22 17.61
N ALA A 214 11.19 12.05 17.06
CA ALA A 214 10.21 11.10 16.52
C ALA A 214 9.24 10.57 17.59
N ILE A 215 7.94 10.51 17.27
CA ILE A 215 6.90 9.87 18.08
C ILE A 215 6.36 8.66 17.33
N PHE A 216 6.16 7.57 18.07
CA PHE A 216 5.59 6.32 17.58
C PHE A 216 4.34 5.97 18.39
N PRO A 217 3.14 6.46 18.02
CA PRO A 217 1.91 6.09 18.73
C PRO A 217 1.57 4.61 18.53
N ALA A 218 0.70 4.03 19.36
CA ALA A 218 0.26 2.63 19.22
C ALA A 218 -0.27 2.28 17.81
N THR A 219 -0.79 3.28 17.08
CA THR A 219 -1.27 3.12 15.70
C THR A 219 -0.18 2.74 14.68
N VAL A 220 1.11 2.74 15.06
CA VAL A 220 2.19 2.24 14.19
C VAL A 220 2.25 0.71 14.16
N VAL A 221 1.80 0.05 15.22
CA VAL A 221 1.89 -1.41 15.38
C VAL A 221 1.21 -2.17 14.22
N PRO A 222 -0.02 -1.82 13.79
CA PRO A 222 -0.65 -2.49 12.66
C PRO A 222 0.17 -2.44 11.35
N PHE A 223 0.96 -1.39 11.11
CA PHE A 223 1.83 -1.30 9.94
C PHE A 223 3.00 -2.29 10.01
N ILE A 224 3.59 -2.47 11.20
CA ILE A 224 4.68 -3.44 11.38
C ILE A 224 4.13 -4.87 11.22
N ILE A 225 2.95 -5.16 11.78
CA ILE A 225 2.27 -6.45 11.60
C ILE A 225 1.93 -6.68 10.12
N HIS A 226 1.48 -5.64 9.39
CA HIS A 226 1.20 -5.70 7.96
C HIS A 226 2.41 -6.20 7.17
N GLU A 227 3.58 -5.59 7.40
CA GLU A 227 4.82 -6.00 6.72
C GLU A 227 5.22 -7.44 7.05
N PHE A 228 5.01 -7.89 8.30
CA PHE A 228 5.30 -9.27 8.68
C PHE A 228 4.35 -10.28 8.01
N CYS A 229 3.07 -9.95 7.90
CA CYS A 229 2.08 -10.80 7.24
C CYS A 229 2.43 -11.10 5.78
N HIS A 230 3.04 -10.16 5.04
CA HIS A 230 3.49 -10.41 3.65
C HIS A 230 4.44 -11.61 3.53
N THR A 231 5.24 -11.88 4.56
CA THR A 231 6.17 -13.03 4.58
C THR A 231 5.44 -14.36 4.46
N TYR A 232 4.27 -14.46 5.08
CA TYR A 232 3.50 -15.70 5.15
C TYR A 232 2.41 -15.77 4.10
N VAL A 233 1.81 -14.64 3.75
CA VAL A 233 0.69 -14.57 2.81
C VAL A 233 1.15 -14.70 1.36
N ASN A 234 2.19 -13.96 0.96
CA ASN A 234 2.57 -13.89 -0.45
C ASN A 234 2.94 -15.28 -1.02
N PRO A 235 3.76 -16.12 -0.35
CA PRO A 235 4.07 -17.45 -0.86
C PRO A 235 2.83 -18.35 -1.03
N LEU A 236 1.84 -18.23 -0.15
CA LEU A 236 0.60 -19.03 -0.25
C LEU A 236 -0.26 -18.59 -1.44
N VAL A 237 -0.33 -17.28 -1.70
CA VAL A 237 -0.98 -16.77 -2.92
C VAL A 237 -0.24 -17.25 -4.17
N ASP A 238 1.09 -17.24 -4.16
CA ASP A 238 1.92 -17.70 -5.28
C ASP A 238 1.72 -19.20 -5.56
N GLU A 239 1.72 -20.02 -4.50
CA GLU A 239 1.45 -21.46 -4.58
C GLU A 239 0.06 -21.75 -5.18
N HIS A 240 -0.94 -20.93 -4.88
CA HIS A 240 -2.31 -21.08 -5.34
C HIS A 240 -2.65 -20.19 -6.56
N GLN A 241 -1.65 -19.63 -7.23
CA GLN A 241 -1.83 -18.63 -8.29
C GLN A 241 -2.77 -19.15 -9.40
N LYS A 242 -2.63 -20.42 -9.80
CA LYS A 242 -3.46 -21.05 -10.84
C LYS A 242 -4.96 -21.05 -10.50
N GLN A 243 -5.30 -21.25 -9.23
CA GLN A 243 -6.69 -21.26 -8.76
C GLN A 243 -7.22 -19.84 -8.58
N LEU A 244 -6.39 -18.92 -8.08
CA LEU A 244 -6.76 -17.54 -7.80
C LEU A 244 -6.83 -16.63 -9.03
N GLN A 245 -6.09 -16.92 -10.09
CA GLN A 245 -5.91 -16.00 -11.22
C GLN A 245 -7.23 -15.53 -11.82
N LYS A 246 -8.08 -16.47 -12.27
CA LYS A 246 -9.35 -16.14 -12.93
C LYS A 246 -10.30 -15.34 -12.03
N PRO A 247 -10.63 -15.77 -10.79
CA PRO A 247 -11.49 -14.97 -9.92
C PRO A 247 -10.86 -13.62 -9.56
N ALA A 248 -9.55 -13.58 -9.27
CA ALA A 248 -8.87 -12.35 -8.89
C ALA A 248 -8.80 -11.34 -10.04
N GLN A 249 -8.60 -11.77 -11.29
CA GLN A 249 -8.65 -10.88 -12.46
C GLN A 249 -10.02 -10.23 -12.63
N LYS A 250 -11.11 -10.95 -12.34
CA LYS A 250 -12.47 -10.38 -12.36
C LYS A 250 -12.66 -9.33 -11.26
N LEU A 251 -12.23 -9.62 -10.02
CA LEU A 251 -12.24 -8.65 -8.92
C LEU A 251 -11.41 -7.41 -9.27
N PHE A 252 -10.19 -7.61 -9.76
CA PHE A 252 -9.28 -6.53 -10.12
C PHE A 252 -9.86 -5.67 -11.23
N SER A 253 -10.45 -6.27 -12.26
CA SER A 253 -11.06 -5.51 -13.36
C SER A 253 -12.17 -4.58 -12.86
N TYR A 254 -12.96 -5.03 -11.88
CA TYR A 254 -14.01 -4.22 -11.26
C TYR A 254 -13.46 -3.10 -10.37
N THR A 255 -12.33 -3.32 -9.68
CA THR A 255 -11.74 -2.35 -8.73
C THR A 255 -10.49 -1.64 -9.27
N ALA A 256 -10.13 -1.83 -10.55
CA ALA A 256 -8.83 -1.46 -11.13
C ALA A 256 -8.46 0.01 -10.90
N GLN A 257 -9.43 0.92 -10.99
CA GLN A 257 -9.19 2.35 -10.77
C GLN A 257 -8.82 2.67 -9.32
N ALA A 258 -9.39 1.96 -8.34
CA ALA A 258 -9.04 2.09 -6.93
C ALA A 258 -7.69 1.42 -6.62
N MET A 259 -7.43 0.26 -7.22
CA MET A 259 -6.18 -0.49 -7.06
C MET A 259 -4.98 0.26 -7.64
N ARG A 260 -5.08 0.78 -8.87
CA ARG A 260 -3.99 1.53 -9.52
C ARG A 260 -3.62 2.82 -8.80
N ARG A 261 -4.57 3.50 -8.15
CA ARG A 261 -4.30 4.67 -7.30
C ARG A 261 -3.46 4.34 -6.07
N GLN A 262 -3.45 3.08 -5.67
CA GLN A 262 -2.62 2.54 -4.58
C GLN A 262 -1.38 1.83 -5.14
N ALA A 263 -1.03 2.09 -6.40
CA ALA A 263 0.08 1.47 -7.12
C ALA A 263 -0.03 -0.06 -7.32
N TYR A 264 -1.23 -0.64 -7.14
CA TYR A 264 -1.48 -2.04 -7.47
C TYR A 264 -1.88 -2.16 -8.94
N SER A 265 -0.93 -2.59 -9.78
CA SER A 265 -1.10 -2.67 -11.23
C SER A 265 -1.74 -3.97 -11.71
N GLU A 266 -1.75 -5.00 -10.87
CA GLU A 266 -2.15 -6.36 -11.22
C GLU A 266 -2.96 -7.03 -10.10
N TRP A 267 -3.67 -8.11 -10.44
CA TRP A 267 -4.55 -8.82 -9.52
C TRP A 267 -3.80 -9.49 -8.36
N GLN A 268 -2.55 -9.93 -8.59
CA GLN A 268 -1.72 -10.61 -7.59
C GLN A 268 -1.49 -9.69 -6.39
N TYR A 269 -1.08 -8.44 -6.64
CA TYR A 269 -0.87 -7.43 -5.60
C TYR A 269 -2.16 -7.15 -4.82
N MET A 270 -3.29 -7.03 -5.51
CA MET A 270 -4.59 -6.87 -4.87
C MET A 270 -4.92 -8.04 -3.93
N ILE A 271 -4.63 -9.29 -4.31
CA ILE A 271 -4.90 -10.45 -3.46
C ILE A 271 -3.92 -10.53 -2.28
N TYR A 272 -2.61 -10.30 -2.48
CA TYR A 272 -1.66 -10.21 -1.37
C TYR A 272 -2.15 -9.22 -0.31
N GLU A 273 -2.49 -8.01 -0.75
CA GLU A 273 -2.95 -6.92 0.10
C GLU A 273 -4.28 -7.24 0.76
N SER A 274 -5.22 -7.86 0.05
CA SER A 274 -6.52 -8.24 0.61
C SER A 274 -6.37 -9.14 1.83
N ILE A 275 -5.53 -10.18 1.71
CA ILE A 275 -5.35 -11.18 2.76
C ILE A 275 -4.50 -10.58 3.89
N VAL A 276 -3.42 -9.87 3.58
CA VAL A 276 -2.59 -9.18 4.59
C VAL A 276 -3.41 -8.19 5.40
N ARG A 277 -4.22 -7.34 4.74
CA ARG A 277 -5.11 -6.38 5.42
C ARG A 277 -6.12 -7.09 6.30
N ALA A 278 -6.69 -8.19 5.85
CA ALA A 278 -7.61 -8.99 6.66
C ALA A 278 -6.91 -9.61 7.89
N CYS A 279 -5.67 -10.09 7.74
CA CYS A 279 -4.85 -10.57 8.87
C CYS A 279 -4.56 -9.46 9.88
N VAL A 280 -4.25 -8.24 9.42
CA VAL A 280 -4.04 -7.08 10.31
C VAL A 280 -5.33 -6.71 11.04
N ILE A 281 -6.47 -6.73 10.36
CA ILE A 281 -7.78 -6.48 11.00
C ILE A 281 -8.05 -7.56 12.06
N ARG A 282 -7.76 -8.83 11.75
CA ARG A 282 -7.88 -9.94 12.71
C ARG A 282 -6.96 -9.74 13.91
N TYR A 283 -5.71 -9.34 13.70
CA TYR A 283 -4.77 -8.98 14.77
C TYR A 283 -5.34 -7.87 15.66
N VAL A 284 -5.85 -6.79 15.06
CA VAL A 284 -6.41 -5.65 15.81
C VAL A 284 -7.64 -6.07 16.60
N HIS A 285 -8.50 -6.92 16.04
CA HIS A 285 -9.64 -7.49 16.74
C HIS A 285 -9.22 -8.31 17.96
N ASP A 286 -8.27 -9.24 17.79
CA ASP A 286 -7.79 -10.12 18.87
C ASP A 286 -7.06 -9.35 19.99
N ASN A 287 -6.64 -8.11 19.72
CA ASN A 287 -5.91 -7.24 20.65
C ASN A 287 -6.71 -6.00 21.07
N SER A 288 -8.05 -6.10 21.08
CA SER A 288 -8.98 -5.08 21.59
C SER A 288 -8.90 -3.71 20.91
N GLY A 289 -8.43 -3.64 19.66
CA GLY A 289 -8.45 -2.44 18.86
C GLY A 289 -9.73 -2.28 18.02
N ASN A 290 -9.88 -1.12 17.37
CA ASN A 290 -11.07 -0.81 16.58
C ASN A 290 -11.00 -1.44 15.17
N ALA A 291 -11.25 -2.75 15.09
CA ALA A 291 -11.27 -3.50 13.83
C ALA A 291 -12.31 -2.96 12.82
N GLN A 292 -13.45 -2.47 13.30
CA GLN A 292 -14.52 -1.93 12.45
C GLN A 292 -14.10 -0.66 11.71
N LEU A 293 -13.33 0.21 12.36
CA LEU A 293 -12.75 1.39 11.70
C LEU A 293 -11.81 0.97 10.55
N LEU A 294 -10.98 -0.05 10.76
CA LEU A 294 -10.09 -0.55 9.71
C LEU A 294 -10.86 -1.19 8.55
N ILE A 295 -11.88 -2.00 8.84
CA ILE A 295 -12.79 -2.55 7.81
C ILE A 295 -13.38 -1.42 6.96
N HIS A 296 -13.89 -0.36 7.59
CA HIS A 296 -14.43 0.79 6.89
C HIS A 296 -13.40 1.48 6.00
N GLN A 297 -12.18 1.70 6.51
CA GLN A 297 -11.08 2.29 5.75
C GLN A 297 -10.67 1.45 4.54
N GLU A 298 -10.57 0.13 4.70
CA GLU A 298 -10.20 -0.79 3.61
C GLU A 298 -11.31 -0.92 2.54
N ARG A 299 -12.59 -0.88 2.96
CA ARG A 299 -13.72 -0.79 2.01
C ARG A 299 -13.64 0.50 1.19
N ASN A 300 -13.32 1.64 1.80
CA ASN A 300 -13.16 2.92 1.11
C ASN A 300 -11.95 2.94 0.17
N ARG A 301 -10.92 2.13 0.44
CA ARG A 301 -9.79 1.86 -0.46
C ARG A 301 -10.12 0.94 -1.63
N GLY A 302 -11.34 0.40 -1.68
CA GLY A 302 -11.83 -0.43 -2.78
C GLY A 302 -11.73 -1.94 -2.54
N PHE A 303 -11.33 -2.39 -1.35
CA PHE A 303 -11.37 -3.80 -0.95
C PHE A 303 -12.78 -4.16 -0.48
N LEU A 304 -13.72 -4.25 -1.42
CA LEU A 304 -15.16 -4.43 -1.13
C LEU A 304 -15.47 -5.69 -0.33
N TRP A 305 -14.58 -6.70 -0.40
CA TRP A 305 -14.70 -8.00 0.24
C TRP A 305 -14.07 -8.09 1.63
N ILE A 306 -13.42 -7.03 2.12
CA ILE A 306 -12.58 -7.12 3.32
C ILE A 306 -13.34 -7.59 4.56
N GLU A 307 -14.59 -7.16 4.74
CA GLU A 307 -15.42 -7.55 5.90
C GLU A 307 -15.81 -9.04 5.85
N ASP A 308 -16.24 -9.51 4.68
CA ASP A 308 -16.57 -10.92 4.46
C ASP A 308 -15.29 -11.78 4.61
N LEU A 309 -14.13 -11.28 4.18
CA LEU A 309 -12.84 -11.97 4.31
C LEU A 309 -12.41 -12.06 5.77
N VAL A 310 -12.55 -10.97 6.54
CA VAL A 310 -12.29 -10.98 7.99
C VAL A 310 -13.24 -11.95 8.70
N THR A 311 -14.51 -11.97 8.31
CA THR A 311 -15.50 -12.96 8.82
C THR A 311 -15.06 -14.40 8.52
N LEU A 312 -14.49 -14.66 7.35
CA LEU A 312 -13.90 -15.97 7.03
C LEU A 312 -12.69 -16.26 7.92
N LEU A 313 -11.77 -15.30 8.10
CA LEU A 313 -10.60 -15.47 8.95
C LEU A 313 -10.97 -15.69 10.42
N HIS A 314 -12.14 -15.27 10.89
CA HIS A 314 -12.66 -15.64 12.21
C HIS A 314 -12.93 -17.13 12.39
N LYS A 315 -13.12 -17.88 11.29
CA LYS A 315 -13.30 -19.33 11.31
C LYS A 315 -11.98 -20.11 11.34
N TYR A 316 -10.85 -19.44 11.15
CA TYR A 316 -9.54 -20.07 11.28
C TYR A 316 -9.24 -20.30 12.77
N ASP A 317 -9.16 -21.56 13.17
CA ASP A 317 -8.82 -22.02 14.51
C ASP A 317 -7.64 -23.02 14.45
N ARG A 318 -6.59 -22.75 15.24
CA ARG A 318 -5.40 -23.61 15.36
C ARG A 318 -5.69 -25.01 15.92
N LYS A 319 -6.86 -25.23 16.54
CA LYS A 319 -7.32 -26.56 16.95
C LYS A 319 -7.75 -27.43 15.78
N GLN A 320 -8.23 -26.81 14.69
CA GLN A 320 -8.71 -27.51 13.50
C GLN A 320 -7.66 -27.53 12.39
N TYR A 321 -6.84 -26.48 12.30
CA TYR A 321 -5.82 -26.30 11.27
C TYR A 321 -4.44 -26.19 11.91
N GLN A 322 -3.50 -27.05 11.49
CA GLN A 322 -2.15 -27.05 12.05
C GLN A 322 -1.41 -25.74 11.76
N ASN A 323 -1.66 -25.14 10.59
CA ASN A 323 -1.07 -23.88 10.13
C ASN A 323 -2.01 -23.13 9.17
N PHE A 324 -1.66 -21.90 8.81
CA PHE A 324 -2.51 -21.06 7.96
C PHE A 324 -2.60 -21.59 6.52
N ALA A 325 -1.56 -22.30 6.05
CA ALA A 325 -1.56 -22.90 4.71
C ALA A 325 -2.69 -23.94 4.56
N GLN A 326 -2.97 -24.74 5.59
CA GLN A 326 -4.09 -25.69 5.58
C GLN A 326 -5.48 -25.01 5.50
N PHE A 327 -5.60 -23.77 5.96
CA PHE A 327 -6.84 -22.99 5.85
C PHE A 327 -6.96 -22.29 4.49
N PHE A 328 -5.86 -22.09 3.78
CA PHE A 328 -5.79 -21.29 2.56
C PHE A 328 -6.76 -21.74 1.44
N PRO A 329 -7.08 -23.03 1.25
CA PRO A 329 -8.13 -23.44 0.30
C PRO A 329 -9.50 -22.78 0.54
N GLN A 330 -9.84 -22.43 1.79
CA GLN A 330 -11.07 -21.69 2.10
C GLN A 330 -11.02 -20.24 1.60
N ILE A 331 -9.83 -19.64 1.61
CA ILE A 331 -9.60 -18.29 1.06
C ILE A 331 -9.69 -18.32 -0.47
N VAL A 332 -9.19 -19.38 -1.11
CA VAL A 332 -9.36 -19.59 -2.56
C VAL A 332 -10.85 -19.70 -2.91
N ALA A 333 -11.60 -20.56 -2.23
CA ALA A 333 -13.04 -20.71 -2.42
C ALA A 333 -13.81 -19.39 -2.18
N PHE A 334 -13.38 -18.60 -1.20
CA PHE A 334 -13.93 -17.28 -0.93
C PHE A 334 -13.78 -16.32 -2.11
N PHE A 335 -12.60 -16.22 -2.72
CA PHE A 335 -12.40 -15.35 -3.88
C PHE A 335 -13.16 -15.85 -5.11
N HIS A 336 -13.31 -17.16 -5.30
CA HIS A 336 -14.22 -17.71 -6.30
C HIS A 336 -15.66 -17.23 -6.08
N LYS A 337 -16.20 -17.35 -4.86
CA LYS A 337 -17.56 -16.87 -4.53
C LYS A 337 -17.71 -15.37 -4.76
N TRP A 338 -16.72 -14.58 -4.34
CA TRP A 338 -16.73 -13.14 -4.58
C TRP A 338 -16.67 -12.78 -6.06
N SER A 339 -16.00 -13.58 -6.89
CA SER A 339 -15.99 -13.35 -8.34
C SER A 339 -17.38 -13.47 -8.96
N LEU A 340 -18.23 -14.37 -8.46
CA LEU A 340 -19.63 -14.49 -8.88
C LEU A 340 -20.46 -13.28 -8.39
N LYS A 341 -20.23 -12.83 -7.15
CA LYS A 341 -20.86 -11.60 -6.62
C LYS A 341 -20.48 -10.36 -7.44
N ILE A 342 -19.25 -10.30 -7.99
CA ILE A 342 -18.85 -9.23 -8.91
C ILE A 342 -19.68 -9.27 -10.21
N ASP A 343 -20.03 -10.44 -10.75
CA ASP A 343 -20.89 -10.52 -11.94
C ASP A 343 -22.27 -9.91 -11.69
N GLU A 344 -22.87 -10.24 -10.55
CA GLU A 344 -24.15 -9.67 -10.13
C GLU A 344 -24.06 -8.15 -9.93
N LEU A 345 -22.97 -7.68 -9.32
CA LEU A 345 -22.74 -6.24 -9.12
C LEU A 345 -22.52 -5.51 -10.45
N GLN A 346 -21.80 -6.11 -11.39
CA GLN A 346 -21.58 -5.53 -12.72
C GLN A 346 -22.88 -5.39 -13.51
N GLN A 347 -23.76 -6.40 -13.45
CA GLN A 347 -25.09 -6.31 -14.07
C GLN A 347 -25.93 -5.19 -13.43
N LYS A 348 -25.78 -4.97 -12.12
CA LYS A 348 -26.49 -3.95 -11.35
C LYS A 348 -25.84 -2.56 -11.37
N THR A 349 -24.61 -2.45 -11.90
CA THR A 349 -23.87 -1.18 -11.94
C THR A 349 -24.51 -0.24 -12.96
N PRO A 350 -24.98 0.96 -12.54
CA PRO A 350 -25.57 1.92 -13.47
C PRO A 350 -24.53 2.41 -14.47
N LYS A 351 -24.98 2.64 -15.71
CA LYS A 351 -24.17 3.17 -16.80
C LYS A 351 -24.79 4.46 -17.31
N ILE A 352 -23.94 5.39 -17.74
CA ILE A 352 -24.37 6.56 -18.50
C ILE A 352 -24.48 6.15 -19.97
N ILE A 353 -25.68 6.26 -20.54
CA ILE A 353 -25.93 5.94 -21.96
C ILE A 353 -25.91 7.17 -22.85
N ARG A 354 -26.16 8.37 -22.29
CA ARG A 354 -26.13 9.63 -23.03
C ARG A 354 -25.81 10.79 -22.11
N THR A 355 -25.09 11.77 -22.64
CA THR A 355 -24.88 13.07 -21.98
C THR A 355 -25.14 14.21 -22.96
N SER A 356 -25.61 15.34 -22.45
CA SER A 356 -25.74 16.59 -23.19
C SER A 356 -25.16 17.71 -22.30
N PRO A 357 -24.04 18.36 -22.68
CA PRO A 357 -23.23 18.08 -23.86
C PRO A 357 -22.57 16.70 -23.75
N VAL A 358 -21.98 16.19 -24.84
CA VAL A 358 -21.20 14.94 -24.77
C VAL A 358 -19.93 15.19 -23.95
N ASN A 359 -19.59 14.29 -23.02
CA ASN A 359 -18.36 14.40 -22.24
C ASN A 359 -17.13 14.53 -23.16
N GLY A 360 -16.33 15.57 -22.95
CA GLY A 360 -15.14 15.92 -23.73
C GLY A 360 -15.40 16.87 -24.90
N SER A 361 -16.65 17.29 -25.14
CA SER A 361 -16.98 18.23 -26.23
C SER A 361 -16.22 19.55 -26.12
N LYS A 362 -15.77 20.09 -27.24
CA LYS A 362 -15.00 21.35 -27.29
C LYS A 362 -15.79 22.55 -27.82
N ASP A 363 -16.96 22.30 -28.40
CA ASP A 363 -17.73 23.29 -29.16
C ASP A 363 -19.17 23.44 -28.62
N VAL A 364 -19.32 23.48 -27.30
CA VAL A 364 -20.64 23.58 -26.66
C VAL A 364 -21.16 25.02 -26.77
N SER A 365 -22.44 25.20 -27.10
CA SER A 365 -23.04 26.54 -27.10
C SER A 365 -23.01 27.13 -25.68
N ALA A 366 -22.56 28.38 -25.53
CA ALA A 366 -22.66 29.10 -24.26
C ALA A 366 -24.13 29.36 -23.84
N THR A 367 -25.06 29.27 -24.79
CA THR A 367 -26.51 29.37 -24.51
C THR A 367 -27.14 28.06 -24.02
N LEU A 368 -26.36 26.97 -23.89
CA LEU A 368 -26.86 25.74 -23.29
C LEU A 368 -27.24 26.01 -21.82
N ASP A 369 -28.50 25.79 -21.51
CA ASP A 369 -29.13 26.12 -20.23
C ASP A 369 -29.20 24.93 -19.25
N LYS A 370 -28.87 23.72 -19.72
CA LYS A 370 -28.88 22.51 -18.90
C LYS A 370 -27.87 21.47 -19.34
N ILE A 371 -27.27 20.82 -18.36
CA ILE A 371 -26.50 19.59 -18.54
C ILE A 371 -27.41 18.41 -18.19
N VAL A 372 -27.46 17.40 -19.07
CA VAL A 372 -28.33 16.23 -18.92
C VAL A 372 -27.49 14.97 -18.93
N ILE A 373 -27.74 14.08 -17.97
CA ILE A 373 -27.12 12.76 -17.85
C ILE A 373 -28.22 11.71 -17.88
N VAL A 374 -28.14 10.78 -18.83
CA VAL A 374 -29.11 9.69 -18.99
C VAL A 374 -28.46 8.39 -18.56
N PHE A 375 -29.11 7.69 -17.65
CA PHE A 375 -28.71 6.40 -17.11
C PHE A 375 -29.44 5.25 -17.83
N ASP A 376 -28.83 4.07 -17.84
CA ASP A 376 -29.42 2.83 -18.36
C ASP A 376 -30.53 2.25 -17.46
N ARG A 377 -30.72 2.81 -16.27
CA ARG A 377 -31.66 2.31 -15.27
C ARG A 377 -32.12 3.41 -14.30
N PRO A 378 -33.22 3.18 -13.55
CA PRO A 378 -33.64 4.08 -12.50
C PRO A 378 -32.58 4.22 -11.39
N MET A 379 -32.30 5.47 -11.04
CA MET A 379 -31.43 5.85 -9.93
C MET A 379 -32.24 6.05 -8.64
N ARG A 380 -31.55 6.02 -7.50
CA ARG A 380 -32.15 6.37 -6.21
C ARG A 380 -32.47 7.86 -6.18
N ASN A 381 -33.73 8.19 -5.90
CA ASN A 381 -34.15 9.59 -5.77
C ASN A 381 -33.42 10.30 -4.62
N PHE A 382 -33.30 11.62 -4.71
CA PHE A 382 -32.61 12.47 -3.72
C PHE A 382 -31.17 12.01 -3.39
N SER A 383 -30.50 11.35 -4.34
CA SER A 383 -29.15 10.84 -4.20
C SER A 383 -28.31 11.19 -5.43
N TRP A 384 -27.27 12.00 -5.22
CA TRP A 384 -26.27 12.35 -6.23
C TRP A 384 -24.96 12.82 -5.56
N SER A 385 -23.86 12.74 -6.30
CA SER A 385 -22.60 13.39 -5.90
C SER A 385 -21.97 14.02 -7.11
N VAL A 386 -22.10 15.34 -7.22
CA VAL A 386 -21.47 16.16 -8.24
C VAL A 386 -20.33 16.93 -7.60
N MET A 387 -19.10 16.59 -7.97
CA MET A 387 -17.89 17.10 -7.32
C MET A 387 -17.21 18.17 -8.15
N LYS A 388 -16.75 19.24 -7.50
CA LYS A 388 -15.85 20.20 -8.12
C LYS A 388 -14.51 19.56 -8.44
N THR A 389 -13.86 20.08 -9.47
CA THR A 389 -12.54 19.62 -9.93
C THR A 389 -11.56 20.80 -9.96
N THR A 390 -10.38 20.62 -10.52
CA THR A 390 -9.44 21.73 -10.76
C THR A 390 -9.89 22.66 -11.88
N LEU A 391 -10.80 22.20 -12.75
CA LEU A 391 -11.43 23.04 -13.76
C LEU A 391 -12.59 23.83 -13.15
N PRO A 392 -12.92 25.01 -13.71
CA PRO A 392 -14.10 25.76 -13.33
C PRO A 392 -15.37 24.88 -13.34
N PHE A 393 -16.15 25.01 -12.28
CA PHE A 393 -17.43 24.33 -12.17
C PHE A 393 -18.51 25.14 -12.91
N PRO A 394 -19.41 24.52 -13.69
CA PRO A 394 -20.46 25.25 -14.38
C PRO A 394 -21.42 25.91 -13.37
N PRO A 395 -21.65 27.23 -13.43
CA PRO A 395 -22.59 27.91 -12.54
C PRO A 395 -23.99 27.30 -12.65
N LEU A 396 -24.61 27.00 -11.53
CA LEU A 396 -25.98 26.46 -11.47
C LEU A 396 -26.99 27.60 -11.42
N THR A 397 -28.08 27.49 -12.17
CA THR A 397 -29.20 28.44 -12.15
C THR A 397 -30.39 27.97 -11.31
N GLY A 398 -30.32 26.75 -10.78
CA GLY A 398 -31.37 26.17 -9.95
C GLY A 398 -30.96 24.83 -9.33
N ASN A 399 -31.92 24.19 -8.67
CA ASN A 399 -31.72 22.86 -8.09
C ASN A 399 -31.53 21.81 -9.18
N VAL A 400 -30.64 20.84 -8.91
CA VAL A 400 -30.50 19.65 -9.74
C VAL A 400 -31.63 18.67 -9.42
N TYR A 401 -32.05 17.88 -10.40
CA TYR A 401 -33.20 16.98 -10.21
C TYR A 401 -33.15 15.78 -11.15
N TYR A 402 -33.89 14.75 -10.78
CA TYR A 402 -34.22 13.63 -11.66
C TYR A 402 -35.58 13.84 -12.34
N ASN A 403 -35.79 13.25 -13.52
CA ASN A 403 -37.13 13.03 -14.05
C ASN A 403 -37.92 12.02 -13.20
N GLU A 404 -39.22 11.87 -13.45
CA GLU A 404 -40.13 11.00 -12.69
C GLU A 404 -39.65 9.54 -12.60
N ASN A 405 -39.04 9.01 -13.68
CA ASN A 405 -38.54 7.64 -13.73
C ASN A 405 -37.11 7.48 -13.17
N HIS A 406 -36.50 8.56 -12.68
CA HIS A 406 -35.12 8.62 -12.17
C HIS A 406 -34.03 8.10 -13.11
N THR A 407 -34.26 8.16 -14.42
CA THR A 407 -33.29 7.77 -15.46
C THR A 407 -32.55 8.96 -16.06
N ILE A 408 -33.03 10.18 -15.84
CA ILE A 408 -32.45 11.41 -16.38
C ILE A 408 -32.17 12.36 -15.23
N PHE A 409 -30.90 12.70 -15.02
CA PHE A 409 -30.47 13.74 -14.10
C PHE A 409 -30.16 15.04 -14.85
N THR A 410 -30.71 16.14 -14.37
CA THR A 410 -30.60 17.47 -15.01
C THR A 410 -29.95 18.46 -14.06
N MET A 411 -28.98 19.21 -14.59
CA MET A 411 -28.33 20.33 -13.93
C MET A 411 -28.62 21.61 -14.72
N PRO A 412 -29.49 22.50 -14.23
CA PRO A 412 -29.67 23.84 -14.82
C PRO A 412 -28.39 24.65 -14.68
N VAL A 413 -27.90 25.24 -15.77
CA VAL A 413 -26.61 25.96 -15.81
C VAL A 413 -26.70 27.28 -16.56
N GLN A 414 -25.75 28.17 -16.28
CA GLN A 414 -25.46 29.35 -17.07
C GLN A 414 -23.98 29.35 -17.43
N LEU A 415 -23.67 29.26 -18.73
CA LEU A 415 -22.31 29.09 -19.22
C LEU A 415 -21.75 30.40 -19.79
N GLN A 416 -20.44 30.55 -19.70
CA GLN A 416 -19.69 31.62 -20.34
C GLN A 416 -19.06 31.10 -21.64
N SER A 417 -18.89 31.96 -22.64
CA SER A 417 -18.20 31.64 -23.90
C SER A 417 -16.70 31.46 -23.68
N GLY A 418 -16.05 30.62 -24.50
CA GLY A 418 -14.61 30.36 -24.46
C GLY A 418 -14.10 29.68 -23.17
N GLN A 419 -14.98 29.08 -22.37
CA GLN A 419 -14.66 28.55 -21.06
C GLN A 419 -14.63 27.02 -21.05
N LYS A 420 -13.58 26.44 -20.48
CA LYS A 420 -13.51 25.01 -20.18
C LYS A 420 -14.07 24.75 -18.78
N TYR A 421 -15.01 23.82 -18.68
CA TYR A 421 -15.63 23.39 -17.43
C TYR A 421 -15.28 21.94 -17.09
N GLY A 422 -15.32 21.60 -15.79
CA GLY A 422 -15.15 20.23 -15.34
C GLY A 422 -15.73 19.93 -13.96
N PHE A 423 -16.34 18.75 -13.84
CA PHE A 423 -16.87 18.20 -12.60
C PHE A 423 -16.73 16.67 -12.58
N ALA A 424 -16.95 16.02 -11.45
CA ALA A 424 -17.01 14.55 -11.38
C ALA A 424 -18.40 14.07 -10.93
N LEU A 425 -18.84 12.96 -11.50
CA LEU A 425 -20.00 12.19 -11.05
C LEU A 425 -19.48 11.07 -10.16
N ASN A 426 -19.81 11.12 -8.87
CA ASN A 426 -19.19 10.33 -7.82
C ASN A 426 -17.66 10.54 -7.70
N SER A 427 -17.12 10.08 -6.58
CA SER A 427 -15.71 9.98 -6.25
C SER A 427 -15.47 8.71 -5.42
N GLN A 428 -14.24 8.46 -4.96
CA GLN A 428 -13.97 7.32 -4.09
C GLN A 428 -14.72 7.42 -2.75
N GLY A 429 -14.79 8.61 -2.16
CA GLY A 429 -15.45 8.84 -0.87
C GLY A 429 -16.90 9.31 -0.94
N GLN A 430 -17.37 9.78 -2.09
CA GLN A 430 -18.75 10.27 -2.26
C GLN A 430 -19.40 9.59 -3.46
N ARG A 431 -20.35 8.69 -3.21
CA ARG A 431 -20.94 7.82 -4.22
C ARG A 431 -22.46 7.99 -4.30
N GLY A 432 -22.96 9.22 -4.34
CA GLY A 432 -24.39 9.53 -4.28
C GLY A 432 -25.17 9.18 -5.56
N PHE A 433 -24.55 9.09 -6.74
CA PHE A 433 -25.20 8.47 -7.89
C PHE A 433 -25.24 6.96 -7.68
N ILE A 434 -26.38 6.46 -7.21
CA ILE A 434 -26.64 5.06 -6.89
C ILE A 434 -27.88 4.61 -7.65
N SER A 435 -27.86 3.41 -8.22
CA SER A 435 -29.07 2.78 -8.77
C SER A 435 -30.14 2.59 -7.69
N LYS A 436 -31.39 2.38 -8.11
CA LYS A 436 -32.49 2.05 -7.17
C LYS A 436 -32.15 0.83 -6.30
N GLU A 437 -31.41 -0.12 -6.86
CA GLU A 437 -30.95 -1.36 -6.21
C GLU A 437 -29.72 -1.16 -5.29
N GLY A 438 -29.21 0.06 -5.16
CA GLY A 438 -28.15 0.36 -4.20
C GLY A 438 -26.71 0.21 -4.72
N VAL A 439 -26.51 0.04 -6.03
CA VAL A 439 -25.17 -0.06 -6.65
C VAL A 439 -24.72 1.30 -7.19
N PRO A 440 -23.56 1.82 -6.76
CA PRO A 440 -23.08 3.15 -7.18
C PRO A 440 -22.58 3.15 -8.62
N LEU A 441 -22.78 4.28 -9.30
CA LEU A 441 -22.09 4.62 -10.54
C LEU A 441 -20.58 4.73 -10.29
N ALA A 442 -19.78 4.18 -11.19
CA ALA A 442 -18.33 4.35 -11.15
C ALA A 442 -17.96 5.85 -11.24
N PRO A 443 -16.90 6.33 -10.56
CA PRO A 443 -16.49 7.73 -10.67
C PRO A 443 -16.18 8.13 -12.11
N ILE A 444 -16.86 9.15 -12.62
CA ILE A 444 -16.70 9.67 -13.99
C ILE A 444 -16.25 11.12 -13.92
N PHE A 445 -15.14 11.45 -14.58
CA PHE A 445 -14.72 12.83 -14.79
C PHE A 445 -15.40 13.38 -16.05
N PHE A 446 -16.11 14.49 -15.90
CA PHE A 446 -16.88 15.12 -16.95
C PHE A 446 -16.27 16.48 -17.30
N THR A 447 -16.00 16.72 -18.57
CA THR A 447 -15.46 18.00 -19.05
C THR A 447 -16.12 18.42 -20.35
N PHE A 448 -16.15 19.72 -20.61
CA PHE A 448 -16.50 20.27 -21.91
C PHE A 448 -15.96 21.70 -22.03
N SER A 449 -15.89 22.23 -23.25
CA SER A 449 -15.53 23.63 -23.51
C SER A 449 -16.65 24.29 -24.33
N THR A 450 -16.94 25.55 -23.99
CA THR A 450 -17.86 26.38 -24.76
C THR A 450 -17.15 27.06 -25.92
N LYS A 451 -17.91 27.34 -26.98
CA LYS A 451 -17.46 28.16 -28.11
C LYS A 451 -17.10 29.57 -27.66
#